data_AF-A0AAD6SJY7-F1
#
_entry.id   AF-A0AAD6SJY7-F1
#
_cell.length_a   1.000
_cell.length_b   1.000
_cell.length_c   1.000
_cell.angle_alpha   90.00
_cell.angle_beta   90.00
_cell.angle_gamma   90.00
#
_symmetry.space_group_name_H-M   'P 1'
#
loop_
_entity.id
_entity.type
_entity.pdbx_description
1 polymer ?
#
loop_
_entity_poly.entity_id
_entity_poly.type
_entity_poly.pdbx_seq_one_letter_code
_entity_poly.pdbx_strand_id
1 'polypeptide(L)'
;APKSIRDYLETFYMPVVHMWSAVYRSDRSIFETCDTNMLVEAWHHLLKGDFLEGKRNCRLDHLIHVLYDVAIPHFIARHRQQVMGFEGPDLALKHRMKVVECA
;
A
#
# COMPACT_ATOMS: atom_id res chain seq x y z
N ALA A 1 -15.13 10.60 -23.13
CA ALA A 1 -13.67 10.78 -23.02
C ALA A 1 -13.08 11.14 -24.39
N PRO A 2 -11.99 11.92 -24.45
CA PRO A 2 -11.23 12.14 -25.68
C PRO A 2 -10.89 10.82 -26.39
N LYS A 3 -10.79 10.82 -27.72
CA LYS A 3 -10.50 9.61 -28.51
C LYS A 3 -9.17 8.96 -28.08
N SER A 4 -8.14 9.77 -27.87
CA SER A 4 -6.83 9.33 -27.37
C SER A 4 -6.88 8.57 -26.04
N ILE A 5 -7.75 8.98 -25.11
CA ILE A 5 -7.91 8.31 -23.82
C ILE A 5 -8.65 6.97 -23.99
N ARG A 6 -9.64 6.90 -24.88
CA ARG A 6 -10.34 5.65 -25.19
C ARG A 6 -9.38 4.63 -25.80
N ASP A 7 -8.63 5.03 -26.82
CA ASP A 7 -7.67 4.16 -27.50
C ASP A 7 -6.60 3.64 -26.52
N TYR A 8 -6.13 4.50 -25.61
CA TYR A 8 -5.20 4.10 -24.55
C TYR A 8 -5.80 3.07 -23.58
N LEU A 9 -7.00 3.31 -23.08
CA LEU A 9 -7.67 2.39 -22.15
C LEU A 9 -8.00 1.05 -22.81
N GLU A 10 -8.46 1.08 -24.06
CA GLU A 10 -8.73 -0.14 -24.85
C GLU A 10 -7.47 -0.96 -25.10
N THR A 11 -6.34 -0.30 -25.38
CA THR A 11 -5.08 -1.00 -25.67
C THR A 11 -4.44 -1.58 -24.41
N PHE A 12 -4.39 -0.82 -23.32
CA PHE A 12 -3.56 -1.18 -22.15
C PHE A 12 -4.36 -1.69 -20.96
N TYR A 13 -5.59 -1.24 -20.75
CA TYR A 13 -6.39 -1.58 -19.56
C TYR A 13 -7.42 -2.66 -19.85
N MET A 14 -8.12 -2.63 -20.98
CA MET A 14 -9.17 -3.61 -21.28
C MET A 14 -8.70 -5.08 -21.32
N PRO A 15 -7.50 -5.43 -21.86
CA PRO A 15 -7.02 -6.82 -21.85
C PRO A 15 -6.80 -7.38 -20.44
N VAL A 16 -6.51 -6.51 -19.47
CA VAL A 16 -6.23 -6.86 -18.07
C VAL A 16 -7.38 -6.46 -17.13
N VAL A 17 -8.61 -6.33 -17.65
CA VAL A 17 -9.80 -5.92 -16.88
C VAL A 17 -10.01 -6.73 -15.60
N HIS A 18 -9.67 -8.02 -15.63
CA HIS A 18 -9.78 -8.92 -14.49
C HIS A 18 -8.85 -8.56 -13.31
N MET A 19 -7.80 -7.77 -13.52
CA MET A 19 -6.87 -7.32 -12.47
C MET A 19 -7.36 -6.04 -11.76
N TRP A 20 -8.03 -5.14 -12.48
CA TRP A 20 -8.40 -3.82 -11.95
C TRP A 20 -9.90 -3.61 -11.74
N SER A 21 -10.78 -4.36 -12.39
CA SER A 21 -12.23 -4.24 -12.22
C SER A 21 -12.71 -4.91 -10.93
N ALA A 22 -13.53 -4.19 -10.16
CA ALA A 22 -14.09 -4.68 -8.90
C ALA A 22 -14.96 -5.94 -9.08
N VAL A 23 -15.62 -6.10 -10.24
CA VAL A 23 -16.52 -7.24 -10.52
C VAL A 23 -15.75 -8.57 -10.55
N TYR A 24 -14.47 -8.54 -10.95
CA TYR A 24 -13.62 -9.74 -11.03
C TYR A 24 -12.81 -9.99 -9.75
N ARG A 25 -13.01 -9.20 -8.69
CA ARG A 25 -12.32 -9.33 -7.38
C ARG A 25 -13.17 -10.07 -6.35
N SER A 26 -13.86 -11.13 -6.77
CA SER A 26 -14.73 -11.93 -5.91
C SER A 26 -13.95 -12.85 -4.95
N ASP A 27 -12.81 -13.40 -5.40
CA ASP A 27 -12.10 -14.48 -4.69
C ASP A 27 -10.76 -14.04 -4.10
N ARG A 28 -10.54 -12.73 -3.96
CA ARG A 28 -9.26 -12.16 -3.52
C ARG A 28 -9.46 -11.28 -2.30
N SER A 29 -8.79 -11.57 -1.19
CA SER A 29 -8.80 -10.63 -0.07
C SER A 29 -8.00 -9.38 -0.44
N ILE A 30 -8.42 -8.20 0.06
CA ILE A 30 -7.72 -6.91 -0.11
C ILE A 30 -6.23 -7.00 0.28
N PHE A 31 -5.90 -7.97 1.14
CA PHE A 31 -4.57 -8.21 1.68
C PHE A 31 -3.71 -9.16 0.85
N GLU A 32 -4.28 -9.97 -0.05
CA GLU A 32 -3.55 -11.03 -0.80
C GLU A 32 -3.09 -10.60 -2.19
N THR A 33 -3.81 -9.69 -2.85
CA THR A 33 -3.48 -9.23 -4.22
C THR A 33 -3.78 -7.75 -4.36
N CYS A 34 -3.12 -6.95 -3.54
CA CYS A 34 -3.06 -5.52 -3.76
C CYS A 34 -2.03 -5.18 -4.85
N ASP A 35 -2.17 -5.78 -6.05
CA ASP A 35 -1.46 -5.38 -7.28
C ASP A 35 -2.05 -4.07 -7.85
N THR A 36 -2.44 -3.17 -6.94
CA THR A 36 -2.92 -1.85 -7.29
C THR A 36 -1.89 -0.85 -6.82
N ASN A 37 -1.75 0.23 -7.58
CA ASN A 37 -0.83 1.32 -7.24
C ASN A 37 -1.09 1.91 -5.85
N MET A 38 -2.20 1.58 -5.19
CA MET A 38 -2.63 2.22 -3.95
C MET A 38 -1.74 1.94 -2.74
N LEU A 39 -1.27 0.71 -2.52
CA LEU A 39 -0.33 0.45 -1.42
C LEU A 39 1.03 1.09 -1.69
N VAL A 40 1.49 1.03 -2.93
CA VAL A 40 2.74 1.67 -3.36
C VAL A 40 2.64 3.19 -3.21
N GLU A 41 1.53 3.79 -3.63
CA GLU A 41 1.26 5.22 -3.48
C GLU A 41 1.15 5.64 -2.01
N ALA A 42 0.41 4.88 -1.19
CA ALA A 42 0.29 5.15 0.24
C ALA A 42 1.66 5.07 0.93
N TRP A 43 2.46 4.05 0.60
CA TRP A 43 3.85 3.97 1.07
C TRP A 43 4.66 5.15 0.53
N HIS A 44 4.51 5.55 -0.73
CA HIS A 44 5.28 6.64 -1.35
C HIS A 44 4.96 7.97 -0.67
N HIS A 45 3.71 8.18 -0.27
CA HIS A 45 3.29 9.32 0.53
C HIS A 45 3.94 9.31 1.91
N LEU A 46 3.93 8.16 2.59
CA LEU A 46 4.60 7.99 3.90
C LEU A 46 6.11 8.23 3.80
N LEU A 47 6.79 7.64 2.81
CA LEU A 47 8.22 7.83 2.56
C LEU A 47 8.53 9.31 2.39
N LYS A 48 7.78 10.00 1.51
CA LYS A 48 8.03 11.41 1.23
C LYS A 48 7.74 12.30 2.43
N GLY A 49 6.67 12.04 3.17
CA GLY A 49 6.27 12.85 4.32
C GLY A 49 7.18 12.66 5.53
N ASP A 50 7.28 11.41 5.98
CA ASP A 50 7.82 11.10 7.31
C ASP A 50 9.31 10.79 7.27
N PHE A 51 9.81 10.16 6.19
CA PHE A 51 11.19 9.67 6.13
C PHE A 51 12.14 10.54 5.30
N LEU A 52 11.62 11.24 4.29
CA LEU A 52 12.40 12.14 3.42
C LEU A 52 12.14 13.63 3.71
N GLU A 53 11.37 13.95 4.76
CA GLU A 53 11.09 15.34 5.19
C GLU A 53 10.52 16.22 4.06
N GLY A 54 9.76 15.63 3.13
CA GLY A 54 9.18 16.32 1.98
C GLY A 54 10.14 16.56 0.80
N LYS A 55 11.39 16.10 0.85
CA LYS A 55 12.36 16.25 -0.25
C LYS A 55 11.95 15.39 -1.45
N ARG A 56 11.73 16.03 -2.59
CA ARG A 56 11.32 15.37 -3.84
C ARG A 56 12.49 14.76 -4.62
N ASN A 57 13.66 15.40 -4.59
CA ASN A 57 14.86 14.92 -5.26
C ASN A 57 15.87 14.49 -4.20
N CYS A 58 16.13 13.19 -4.12
CA CYS A 58 17.07 12.58 -3.21
C CYS A 58 18.07 11.76 -4.03
N ARG A 59 19.34 11.76 -3.64
CA ARG A 59 20.32 10.87 -4.27
C ARG A 59 20.00 9.41 -3.91
N LEU A 60 20.27 8.50 -4.83
CA LEU A 60 19.95 7.08 -4.66
C LEU A 60 20.62 6.48 -3.41
N ASP A 61 21.87 6.85 -3.12
CA ASP A 61 22.59 6.39 -1.93
C ASP A 61 21.92 6.83 -0.63
N HIS A 62 21.47 8.08 -0.55
CA HIS A 62 20.74 8.57 0.61
C HIS A 62 19.37 7.90 0.74
N LEU A 63 18.66 7.67 -0.38
CA LEU A 63 17.42 6.91 -0.37
C LEU A 63 17.63 5.49 0.18
N ILE A 64 18.65 4.77 -0.28
CA ILE A 64 18.95 3.41 0.19
C ILE A 64 19.22 3.42 1.69
N HIS A 65 20.02 4.37 2.18
CA HIS A 65 20.28 4.54 3.62
C HIS A 65 18.98 4.77 4.41
N VAL A 66 18.10 5.67 3.96
CA VAL A 66 16.82 5.94 4.64
C VAL A 66 15.93 4.70 4.65
N LEU A 67 15.86 3.96 3.53
CA LEU A 67 15.07 2.73 3.45
C LEU A 67 15.57 1.66 4.41
N TYR A 68 16.88 1.46 4.47
CA TYR A 68 17.47 0.36 5.21
C TYR A 68 17.66 0.69 6.70
N ASP A 69 18.29 1.83 7.00
CA ASP A 69 18.71 2.19 8.36
C ASP A 69 17.63 2.94 9.15
N VAL A 70 16.62 3.50 8.49
CA VAL A 70 15.55 4.27 9.17
C VAL A 70 14.20 3.57 9.05
N ALA A 71 13.74 3.29 7.82
CA ALA A 71 12.38 2.80 7.61
C ALA A 71 12.18 1.37 8.14
N ILE A 72 13.09 0.43 7.85
CA ILE A 72 12.98 -0.96 8.34
C ILE A 72 12.95 -1.01 9.88
N PRO A 73 13.90 -0.41 10.63
CA PRO A 73 13.85 -0.40 12.08
C PRO A 73 12.58 0.23 12.64
N HIS A 74 12.08 1.31 12.02
CA HIS A 74 10.82 1.94 12.41
C HIS A 74 9.64 0.95 12.33
N PHE A 75 9.49 0.22 11.22
CA PHE A 75 8.40 -0.75 11.10
C PHE A 75 8.55 -1.96 12.03
N ILE A 76 9.79 -2.40 12.31
CA ILE A 76 10.04 -3.46 13.29
C ILE A 76 9.63 -2.99 14.69
N ALA A 77 10.03 -1.78 15.09
CA ALA A 77 9.67 -1.21 16.38
C ALA A 77 8.16 -1.04 16.52
N ARG A 78 7.52 -0.51 15.48
CA ARG A 78 6.07 -0.35 15.39
C ARG A 78 5.34 -1.69 15.56
N HIS A 79 5.76 -2.72 14.83
CA HIS A 79 5.17 -4.05 14.95
C HIS A 79 5.31 -4.62 16.37
N ARG A 80 6.47 -4.45 17.00
CA ARG A 80 6.67 -4.85 18.41
C ARG A 80 5.73 -4.10 19.35
N GLN A 81 5.54 -2.80 19.15
CA GLN A 81 4.63 -1.99 19.96
C GLN A 81 3.17 -2.44 19.79
N GLN A 82 2.76 -2.83 18.59
CA GLN A 82 1.43 -3.41 18.34
C GLN A 82 1.23 -4.74 19.08
N VAL A 83 2.22 -5.64 19.01
CA VAL A 83 2.17 -6.94 19.72
C VAL A 83 2.07 -6.74 21.23
N MET A 84 2.76 -5.72 21.77
CA MET A 84 2.73 -5.39 23.20
C MET A 84 1.49 -4.58 23.61
N GLY A 85 0.63 -4.19 22.66
CA GLY A 85 -0.59 -3.42 22.91
C GLY A 85 -0.39 -1.92 23.14
N PHE A 86 0.81 -1.38 22.91
CA PHE A 86 1.07 0.07 22.97
C PHE A 86 0.53 0.79 21.74
N GLU A 87 0.47 0.11 20.60
CA GLU A 87 -0.19 0.57 19.39
C GLU A 87 -1.43 -0.26 19.08
N GLY A 88 -2.44 0.37 18.48
CA GLY A 88 -3.65 -0.31 18.05
C GLY A 88 -3.39 -1.38 16.98
N PRO A 89 -4.30 -2.37 16.85
CA PRO A 89 -4.18 -3.44 15.87
C PRO A 89 -4.14 -2.87 14.46
N ASP A 90 -3.37 -3.52 13.58
CA ASP A 90 -3.36 -3.19 12.16
C ASP A 90 -4.76 -3.38 11.53
N LEU A 91 -4.97 -2.84 10.33
CA LEU A 91 -6.27 -2.86 9.67
C LEU A 91 -6.78 -4.29 9.42
N ALA A 92 -5.88 -5.25 9.19
CA ALA A 92 -6.24 -6.65 8.94
C ALA A 92 -6.71 -7.32 10.24
N LEU A 93 -5.95 -7.16 11.33
CA LEU A 93 -6.26 -7.66 12.65
C LEU A 93 -7.55 -7.03 13.17
N LYS A 94 -7.72 -5.71 13.02
CA LYS A 94 -8.95 -5.00 13.38
C LYS A 94 -10.16 -5.52 12.60
N HIS A 95 -9.99 -5.87 11.32
CA HIS A 95 -11.07 -6.48 10.54
C HIS A 95 -11.41 -7.88 11.04
N ARG A 96 -10.41 -8.73 11.32
CA ARG A 96 -10.63 -10.07 11.91
C ARG A 96 -11.34 -10.01 13.25
N MET A 97 -10.93 -9.10 14.12
CA MET A 97 -11.56 -8.88 15.43
C MET A 97 -13.04 -8.49 15.27
N LYS A 98 -13.37 -7.58 14.34
CA LYS A 98 -14.76 -7.22 14.05
C LYS A 98 -15.60 -8.37 13.54
N VAL A 99 -15.04 -9.23 12.68
CA VAL A 99 -15.77 -10.41 12.17
C VAL A 99 -16.08 -11.39 13.31
N VAL A 100 -15.14 -11.56 14.25
CA VAL A 100 -15.34 -12.41 15.45
C VAL A 100 -16.33 -11.80 16.44
N GLU A 101 -16.32 -10.47 16.64
CA GLU A 101 -17.27 -9.78 17.54
C GLU A 101 -18.71 -9.78 17.01
N CYS A 102 -18.90 -9.85 15.69
CA CYS A 102 -20.22 -9.86 15.05
C CYS A 102 -20.81 -11.29 14.87
N ALA A 103 -20.08 -12.33 15.24
CA ALA A 103 -20.49 -13.74 15.17
C ALA A 103 -21.01 -14.23 16.52
#